data_AF-A0A925H372-F1
#
_entry.id   AF-A0A925H372-F1
#
_cell.length_a   1.000
_cell.length_b   1.000
_cell.length_c   1.000
_cell.angle_alpha   90.00
_cell.angle_beta   90.00
_cell.angle_gamma   90.00
#
_symmetry.space_group_name_H-M   'P 1'
#
loop_
_entity.id
_entity.type
_entity.pdbx_description
1 polymer ?
#
loop_
_entity_poly.entity_id
_entity_poly.type
_entity_poly.pdbx_seq_one_letter_code
_entity_poly.pdbx_strand_id
1 'polypeptide(L)'
;MKGAALSAAQYFEILSSNMVPMFAGSELQLSQISDPSKNIVLLEGANSLLIWPDPKWPNCFRLLRTTHPFESDDVKIATQFVRAFREKLGASGEPFFHYLVDKCSQDAVAWSVQHRTVGDDLLPTILTMLRKWASETYEGQRISVAIGVDPSPQASRISNLHLEQIIDQDFAKVLSNGLDTLLVLSPSGHVVEHLALGEITKDHWQTPRRYLPIADWSSGGRVVFTLNRHGEILVFRGSKLQFAYRRGKWSHFAHSAMIARMTWSSKTRALMQAVYASCLDISFSRTGGCIAVAKRSRSGKHRTYLSDDDLLSLGNSNKSTLLAHLIGRPFDEIPRPIREELAALDGAIVLNHDGLVLAAGAIVKVPGGSDGGGRRAAAKALSRLGLAVKISSDGGITAFTDRGPKSHPEIAFEVCA
;
A
#
# COMPACT_ATOMS: atom_id res chain seq x y z
N MET A 1 21.87 -32.01 7.93
CA MET A 1 21.86 -30.98 6.88
C MET A 1 23.26 -30.86 6.30
N LYS A 2 23.60 -31.67 5.28
CA LYS A 2 24.80 -31.49 4.47
C LYS A 2 24.41 -30.59 3.29
N GLY A 3 25.03 -29.41 3.17
CA GLY A 3 25.26 -28.76 1.89
C GLY A 3 24.21 -27.78 1.32
N ALA A 4 23.45 -27.03 2.13
CA ALA A 4 22.82 -25.81 1.59
C ALA A 4 23.89 -24.70 1.52
N ALA A 5 24.65 -24.67 0.41
CA ALA A 5 25.71 -23.67 0.18
C ALA A 5 25.13 -22.35 -0.34
N LEU A 6 24.16 -21.78 0.38
CA LEU A 6 23.70 -20.43 0.09
C LEU A 6 24.71 -19.43 0.67
N SER A 7 25.34 -18.66 -0.21
CA SER A 7 26.25 -17.59 0.19
C SER A 7 25.51 -16.39 0.80
N ALA A 8 26.22 -15.59 1.59
CA ALA A 8 25.70 -14.31 2.09
C ALA A 8 25.27 -13.37 0.95
N ALA A 9 26.02 -13.34 -0.16
CA ALA A 9 25.69 -12.54 -1.33
C ALA A 9 24.37 -12.98 -1.99
N GLN A 10 24.15 -14.29 -2.15
CA GLN A 10 22.89 -14.80 -2.70
C GLN A 10 21.70 -14.45 -1.79
N TYR A 11 21.85 -14.56 -0.47
CA TYR A 11 20.79 -14.18 0.45
C TYR A 11 20.53 -12.66 0.44
N PHE A 12 21.57 -11.83 0.32
CA PHE A 12 21.42 -10.39 0.14
C PHE A 12 20.56 -10.06 -1.08
N GLU A 13 20.80 -10.70 -2.22
CA GLU A 13 20.03 -10.51 -3.45
C GLU A 13 18.57 -10.95 -3.28
N ILE A 14 18.35 -12.08 -2.59
CA ILE A 14 17.02 -12.59 -2.29
C ILE A 14 16.24 -11.59 -1.43
N LEU A 15 16.85 -11.10 -0.34
CA LEU A 15 16.24 -10.11 0.53
C LEU A 15 15.96 -8.81 -0.23
N SER A 16 16.91 -8.34 -1.04
CA SER A 16 16.80 -7.11 -1.83
C SER A 16 15.68 -7.18 -2.86
N SER A 17 15.50 -8.33 -3.51
CA SER A 17 14.52 -8.51 -4.58
C SER A 17 13.12 -8.83 -4.06
N ASN A 18 13.01 -9.56 -2.95
CA ASN A 18 11.74 -10.14 -2.49
C ASN A 18 11.21 -9.55 -1.19
N MET A 19 12.10 -9.15 -0.26
CA MET A 19 11.70 -8.67 1.07
C MET A 19 11.71 -7.14 1.16
N VAL A 20 12.77 -6.47 0.69
CA VAL A 20 12.88 -5.01 0.72
C VAL A 20 11.66 -4.31 0.07
N PRO A 21 11.11 -4.77 -1.07
CA PRO A 21 9.93 -4.14 -1.66
C PRO A 21 8.67 -4.19 -0.80
N MET A 22 8.61 -5.13 0.15
CA MET A 22 7.51 -5.20 1.12
C MET A 22 7.56 -4.03 2.09
N PHE A 23 8.74 -3.43 2.30
CA PHE A 23 9.00 -2.44 3.32
C PHE A 23 9.37 -1.08 2.71
N ALA A 24 8.35 -0.31 2.32
CA ALA A 24 8.43 1.05 1.83
C ALA A 24 9.54 1.91 2.50
N GLY A 25 10.45 2.48 1.70
CA GLY A 25 11.53 3.36 2.17
C GLY A 25 12.63 2.66 2.95
N SER A 26 12.75 1.33 2.84
CA SER A 26 13.80 0.57 3.50
C SER A 26 14.96 0.22 2.55
N GLU A 27 16.15 0.11 3.11
CA GLU A 27 17.38 -0.29 2.43
C GLU A 27 18.02 -1.45 3.18
N LEU A 28 18.73 -2.31 2.46
CA LEU A 28 19.41 -3.46 3.03
C LEU A 28 20.92 -3.18 3.14
N GLN A 29 21.49 -3.49 4.29
CA GLN A 29 22.93 -3.38 4.55
C GLN A 29 23.45 -4.67 5.18
N LEU A 30 24.71 -5.03 4.88
CA LEU A 30 25.39 -6.11 5.58
C LEU A 30 25.73 -5.66 7.00
N SER A 31 25.49 -6.51 8.00
CA SER A 31 25.86 -6.25 9.40
C SER A 31 26.51 -7.48 10.03
N GLN A 32 27.33 -7.25 11.04
CA GLN A 32 27.89 -8.33 11.87
C GLN A 32 27.02 -8.55 13.09
N ILE A 33 26.94 -9.80 13.53
CA ILE A 33 26.16 -10.20 14.71
C ILE A 33 26.89 -9.72 15.96
N SER A 34 26.20 -8.92 16.78
CA SER A 34 26.71 -8.48 18.09
C SER A 34 26.34 -9.45 19.22
N ASP A 35 25.23 -10.19 19.06
CA ASP A 35 24.72 -11.14 20.04
C ASP A 35 23.92 -12.26 19.33
N PRO A 36 24.29 -13.55 19.47
CA PRO A 36 23.57 -14.67 18.89
C PRO A 36 22.23 -14.91 19.59
N SER A 37 21.24 -14.07 19.28
CA SER A 37 19.84 -14.29 19.66
C SER A 37 19.27 -15.53 18.94
N LYS A 38 18.36 -16.26 19.60
CA LYS A 38 17.60 -17.35 18.97
C LYS A 38 16.58 -16.84 17.93
N ASN A 39 16.23 -15.56 17.96
CA ASN A 39 15.21 -14.98 17.08
C ASN A 39 15.80 -14.59 15.73
N ILE A 40 15.34 -15.19 14.63
CA ILE A 40 15.78 -14.94 13.25
C ILE A 40 15.52 -13.52 12.70
N VAL A 41 14.66 -12.76 13.38
CA VAL A 41 14.40 -11.35 13.14
C VAL A 41 14.41 -10.63 14.47
N LEU A 42 15.17 -9.53 14.57
CA LEU A 42 15.32 -8.72 15.76
C LEU A 42 15.10 -7.25 15.44
N LEU A 43 14.32 -6.54 16.26
CA LEU A 43 14.21 -5.09 16.20
C LEU A 43 15.41 -4.46 16.94
N GLU A 44 16.30 -3.81 16.19
CA GLU A 44 17.50 -3.13 16.69
C GLU A 44 17.22 -1.62 16.82
N GLY A 45 16.39 -1.27 17.80
CA GLY A 45 15.85 0.10 17.91
C GLY A 45 14.74 0.37 16.89
N ALA A 46 14.25 1.61 16.84
CA ALA A 46 13.01 1.91 16.14
C ALA A 46 13.06 1.74 14.61
N ASN A 47 14.23 1.94 13.98
CA ASN A 47 14.37 2.08 12.52
C ASN A 47 15.24 0.99 11.88
N SER A 48 15.52 -0.11 12.58
CA SER A 48 16.41 -1.17 12.13
C SER A 48 15.86 -2.55 12.48
N LEU A 49 15.78 -3.44 11.49
CA LEU A 49 15.56 -4.87 11.69
C LEU A 49 16.83 -5.64 11.32
N LEU A 50 17.31 -6.48 12.21
CA LEU A 50 18.34 -7.47 11.90
C LEU A 50 17.67 -8.78 11.49
N ILE A 51 18.15 -9.37 10.39
CA ILE A 51 17.50 -10.48 9.70
C ILE A 51 18.57 -11.49 9.29
N TRP A 52 18.34 -12.76 9.60
CA TRP A 52 19.23 -13.85 9.18
C TRP A 52 18.44 -15.15 8.97
N PRO A 53 18.87 -16.03 8.05
CA PRO A 53 18.07 -17.20 7.68
C PRO A 53 18.17 -18.34 8.70
N ASP A 54 19.24 -18.38 9.49
CA ASP A 54 19.41 -19.35 10.57
C ASP A 54 20.27 -18.74 11.70
N PRO A 55 19.92 -18.91 12.99
CA PRO A 55 20.72 -18.36 14.10
C PRO A 55 22.19 -18.80 14.13
N LYS A 56 22.55 -19.85 13.40
CA LYS A 56 23.93 -20.33 13.28
C LYS A 56 24.71 -19.67 12.13
N TRP A 57 24.08 -18.82 11.32
CA TRP A 57 24.77 -18.09 10.26
C TRP A 57 25.71 -17.02 10.83
N PRO A 58 26.91 -16.83 10.24
CA PRO A 58 27.88 -15.85 10.74
C PRO A 58 27.53 -14.40 10.41
N ASN A 59 26.66 -14.17 9.41
CA ASN A 59 26.29 -12.86 8.92
C ASN A 59 24.81 -12.60 9.15
N CYS A 60 24.47 -11.36 9.51
CA CYS A 60 23.10 -10.86 9.49
C CYS A 60 22.97 -9.68 8.52
N PHE A 61 21.74 -9.39 8.16
CA PHE A 61 21.41 -8.31 7.26
C PHE A 61 20.55 -7.32 7.99
N ARG A 62 20.90 -6.05 7.89
CA ARG A 62 20.20 -4.96 8.50
C ARG A 62 19.27 -4.34 7.48
N LEU A 63 17.98 -4.44 7.71
CA LEU A 63 16.97 -3.67 7.00
C LEU A 63 16.78 -2.34 7.74
N LEU A 64 17.24 -1.25 7.14
CA LEU A 64 17.14 0.09 7.69
C LEU A 64 15.98 0.83 7.04
N ARG A 65 15.21 1.57 7.83
CA ARG A 65 14.18 2.47 7.32
C ARG A 65 14.44 3.89 7.82
N THR A 66 14.88 4.76 6.93
CA THR A 66 15.19 6.17 7.27
C THR A 66 13.92 7.00 7.40
N THR A 67 12.85 6.56 6.75
CA THR A 67 11.60 7.31 6.66
C THR A 67 10.73 7.21 7.90
N HIS A 68 10.64 6.07 8.60
CA HIS A 68 9.79 5.90 9.78
C HIS A 68 10.14 4.61 10.54
N PRO A 69 9.71 4.48 11.82
CA PRO A 69 9.93 3.27 12.61
C PRO A 69 9.28 2.02 12.03
N PHE A 70 9.91 0.87 12.27
CA PHE A 70 9.29 -0.43 12.09
C PHE A 70 8.26 -0.68 13.19
N GLU A 71 7.08 -1.16 12.80
CA GLU A 71 5.99 -1.52 13.70
C GLU A 71 5.98 -3.04 13.99
N SER A 72 5.17 -3.49 14.95
CA SER A 72 5.04 -4.93 15.26
C SER A 72 4.60 -5.75 14.05
N ASP A 73 3.74 -5.19 13.19
CA ASP A 73 3.33 -5.81 11.93
C ASP A 73 4.53 -6.00 10.99
N ASP A 74 5.47 -5.05 10.93
CA ASP A 74 6.67 -5.18 10.09
C ASP A 74 7.57 -6.33 10.57
N VAL A 75 7.80 -6.42 11.89
CA VAL A 75 8.57 -7.52 12.50
C VAL A 75 7.91 -8.86 12.20
N LYS A 76 6.59 -8.94 12.32
CA LYS A 76 5.81 -10.15 12.00
C LYS A 76 6.00 -10.55 10.54
N ILE A 77 5.89 -9.59 9.60
CA ILE A 77 6.06 -9.83 8.16
C ILE A 77 7.46 -10.35 7.84
N ALA A 78 8.49 -9.69 8.36
CA ALA A 78 9.87 -10.12 8.17
C ALA A 78 10.08 -11.54 8.73
N THR A 79 9.50 -11.83 9.90
CA THR A 79 9.55 -13.17 10.51
C THR A 79 8.89 -14.22 9.62
N GLN A 80 7.70 -13.94 9.06
CA GLN A 80 7.02 -14.88 8.15
C GLN A 80 7.79 -15.05 6.83
N PHE A 81 8.42 -14.00 6.32
CA PHE A 81 9.31 -14.11 5.15
C PHE A 81 10.47 -15.06 5.41
N VAL A 82 11.18 -14.88 6.54
CA VAL A 82 12.30 -15.76 6.87
C VAL A 82 11.81 -17.19 7.12
N ARG A 83 10.65 -17.38 7.76
CA ARG A 83 10.03 -18.72 7.87
C ARG A 83 9.83 -19.36 6.50
N ALA A 84 9.16 -18.65 5.57
CA ALA A 84 8.88 -19.16 4.23
C ALA A 84 10.17 -19.50 3.47
N PHE A 85 11.20 -18.67 3.65
CA PHE A 85 12.51 -18.89 3.08
C PHE A 85 13.18 -20.17 3.62
N ARG A 86 13.14 -20.38 4.94
CA ARG A 86 13.75 -21.56 5.58
C ARG A 86 13.13 -22.87 5.12
N GLU A 87 11.81 -22.89 4.92
CA GLU A 87 11.11 -24.07 4.39
C GLU A 87 11.61 -24.47 3.00
N LYS A 88 12.11 -23.51 2.22
CA LYS A 88 12.65 -23.73 0.85
C LYS A 88 14.16 -23.88 0.81
N LEU A 89 14.87 -23.54 1.89
CA LEU A 89 16.33 -23.54 1.94
C LEU A 89 16.94 -24.93 1.66
N GLY A 90 16.21 -26.02 1.99
CA GLY A 90 16.63 -27.38 1.67
C GLY A 90 16.79 -27.65 0.16
N ALA A 91 16.12 -26.88 -0.68
CA ALA A 91 16.20 -26.96 -2.14
C ALA A 91 17.22 -25.96 -2.75
N SER A 92 18.10 -25.35 -1.95
CA SER A 92 19.02 -24.30 -2.45
C SER A 92 20.00 -24.75 -3.53
N GLY A 93 20.25 -26.07 -3.64
CA GLY A 93 21.08 -26.66 -4.69
C GLY A 93 20.33 -26.96 -5.99
N GLU A 94 19.00 -26.80 -6.01
CA GLU A 94 18.16 -27.20 -7.13
C GLU A 94 18.01 -26.06 -8.17
N PRO A 95 17.92 -26.36 -9.48
CA PRO A 95 17.78 -25.34 -10.53
C PRO A 95 16.56 -24.43 -10.37
N PHE A 96 15.50 -24.92 -9.75
CA PHE A 96 14.24 -24.21 -9.54
C PHE A 96 14.18 -23.42 -8.22
N PHE A 97 15.28 -23.35 -7.46
CA PHE A 97 15.30 -22.67 -6.16
C PHE A 97 14.82 -21.21 -6.22
N HIS A 98 15.26 -20.46 -7.24
CA HIS A 98 14.84 -19.07 -7.42
C HIS A 98 13.32 -18.93 -7.57
N TYR A 99 12.66 -19.84 -8.29
CA TYR A 99 11.20 -19.84 -8.42
C TYR A 99 10.48 -20.10 -7.10
N LEU A 100 11.05 -20.94 -6.22
CA LEU A 100 10.51 -21.15 -4.87
C LEU A 100 10.65 -19.89 -4.02
N VAL A 101 11.79 -19.21 -4.13
CA VAL A 101 12.09 -17.98 -3.38
C VAL A 101 11.14 -16.85 -3.76
N ASP A 102 10.78 -16.73 -5.04
CA ASP A 102 9.80 -15.73 -5.50
C ASP A 102 8.40 -15.91 -4.86
N LYS A 103 8.11 -17.11 -4.34
CA LYS A 103 6.88 -17.36 -3.58
C LYS A 103 6.99 -16.95 -2.10
N CYS A 104 8.19 -16.72 -1.56
CA CYS A 104 8.36 -16.39 -0.13
C CYS A 104 7.61 -15.13 0.29
N SER A 105 7.60 -14.08 -0.54
CA SER A 105 6.85 -12.86 -0.23
C SER A 105 5.34 -13.12 -0.20
N GLN A 106 4.84 -14.00 -1.08
CA GLN A 106 3.43 -14.39 -1.11
C GLN A 106 3.04 -15.16 0.15
N ASP A 107 3.86 -16.15 0.54
CA ASP A 107 3.62 -16.95 1.75
C ASP A 107 3.71 -16.07 3.00
N ALA A 108 4.67 -15.14 3.03
CA ALA A 108 4.81 -14.16 4.09
C ALA A 108 3.56 -13.29 4.23
N VAL A 109 2.99 -12.81 3.12
CA VAL A 109 1.72 -12.06 3.11
C VAL A 109 0.60 -12.92 3.67
N ALA A 110 0.42 -14.12 3.12
CA ALA A 110 -0.62 -15.06 3.52
C ALA A 110 -0.59 -15.35 5.03
N TRP A 111 0.56 -15.75 5.57
CA TRP A 111 0.71 -16.09 7.00
C TRP A 111 0.67 -14.85 7.91
N SER A 112 1.03 -13.67 7.40
CA SER A 112 0.90 -12.41 8.16
C SER A 112 -0.56 -12.04 8.39
N VAL A 113 -1.45 -12.36 7.44
CA VAL A 113 -2.89 -12.08 7.52
C VAL A 113 -3.74 -13.26 7.99
N GLN A 114 -3.13 -14.42 8.22
CA GLN A 114 -3.82 -15.63 8.66
C GLN A 114 -4.43 -15.48 10.07
N HIS A 115 -5.60 -16.08 10.25
CA HIS A 115 -6.21 -16.32 11.55
C HIS A 115 -5.88 -17.75 12.01
N ARG A 116 -5.75 -17.96 13.32
CA ARG A 116 -5.29 -19.24 13.92
C ARG A 116 -6.12 -20.48 13.54
N THR A 117 -7.35 -20.30 13.07
CA THR A 117 -8.26 -21.39 12.68
C THR A 117 -8.18 -21.73 11.19
N VAL A 118 -7.52 -20.91 10.39
CA VAL A 118 -7.39 -21.09 8.94
C VAL A 118 -6.17 -21.97 8.66
N GLY A 119 -6.31 -22.99 7.81
CA GLY A 119 -5.20 -23.87 7.43
C GLY A 119 -4.06 -23.13 6.73
N ASP A 120 -2.82 -23.61 6.91
CA ASP A 120 -1.59 -22.94 6.41
C ASP A 120 -1.55 -22.79 4.88
N ASP A 121 -2.22 -23.69 4.14
CA ASP A 121 -2.19 -23.72 2.67
C ASP A 121 -3.32 -22.93 2.01
N LEU A 122 -4.42 -22.61 2.71
CA LEU A 122 -5.59 -22.00 2.08
C LEU A 122 -5.27 -20.61 1.50
N LEU A 123 -4.64 -19.75 2.30
CA LEU A 123 -4.35 -18.38 1.88
C LEU A 123 -3.27 -18.32 0.77
N PRO A 124 -2.16 -19.09 0.85
CA PRO A 124 -1.24 -19.25 -0.28
C PRO A 124 -1.91 -19.76 -1.56
N THR A 125 -2.86 -20.69 -1.46
CA THR A 125 -3.64 -21.20 -2.61
C THR A 125 -4.48 -20.10 -3.25
N ILE A 126 -5.22 -19.31 -2.45
CA ILE A 126 -5.98 -18.15 -2.94
C ILE A 126 -5.05 -17.16 -3.66
N LEU A 127 -3.90 -16.82 -3.08
CA LEU A 127 -2.97 -15.88 -3.72
C LEU A 127 -2.37 -16.43 -5.01
N THR A 128 -2.04 -17.72 -5.07
CA THR A 128 -1.54 -18.38 -6.27
C THR A 128 -2.58 -18.33 -7.39
N MET A 129 -3.84 -18.61 -7.05
CA MET A 129 -4.96 -18.49 -7.97
C MET A 129 -5.11 -17.07 -8.53
N LEU A 130 -5.15 -16.06 -7.66
CA LEU A 130 -5.32 -14.68 -8.09
C LEU A 130 -4.16 -14.21 -8.97
N ARG A 131 -2.93 -14.68 -8.72
CA ARG A 131 -1.78 -14.40 -9.61
C ARG A 131 -1.94 -15.04 -10.99
N LYS A 132 -2.43 -16.29 -11.06
CA LYS A 132 -2.78 -16.95 -12.33
C LYS A 132 -3.82 -16.10 -13.07
N TRP A 133 -4.94 -15.77 -12.42
CA TRP A 133 -6.02 -14.99 -13.03
C TRP A 133 -5.62 -13.55 -13.40
N ALA A 134 -4.66 -12.93 -12.70
CA ALA A 134 -4.15 -11.61 -13.07
C ALA A 134 -3.50 -11.58 -14.47
N SER A 135 -2.97 -12.72 -14.91
CA SER A 135 -2.35 -12.90 -16.24
C SER A 135 -3.34 -13.33 -17.32
N GLU A 136 -4.57 -13.70 -16.94
CA GLU A 136 -5.61 -14.20 -17.83
C GLU A 136 -6.62 -13.11 -18.19
N THR A 137 -7.52 -13.46 -19.11
CA THR A 137 -8.72 -12.67 -19.44
C THR A 137 -9.93 -13.59 -19.47
N TYR A 138 -11.11 -13.04 -19.22
CA TYR A 138 -12.38 -13.71 -19.41
C TYR A 138 -13.17 -12.91 -20.45
N GLU A 139 -13.52 -13.53 -21.58
CA GLU A 139 -14.18 -12.86 -22.71
C GLU A 139 -13.43 -11.58 -23.18
N GLY A 140 -12.10 -11.62 -23.14
CA GLY A 140 -11.24 -10.47 -23.50
C GLY A 140 -11.17 -9.36 -22.45
N GLN A 141 -11.92 -9.47 -21.34
CA GLN A 141 -11.88 -8.53 -20.22
C GLN A 141 -10.90 -8.98 -19.14
N ARG A 142 -10.29 -8.01 -18.46
CA ARG A 142 -9.48 -8.28 -17.26
C ARG A 142 -10.36 -8.83 -16.14
N ILE A 143 -9.91 -9.91 -15.52
CA ILE A 143 -10.60 -10.55 -14.41
C ILE A 143 -10.57 -9.62 -13.20
N SER A 144 -11.70 -9.54 -12.50
CA SER A 144 -11.85 -8.79 -11.24
C SER A 144 -12.70 -9.64 -10.31
N VAL A 145 -12.20 -9.95 -9.13
CA VAL A 145 -12.85 -10.90 -8.21
C VAL A 145 -12.40 -10.61 -6.78
N ALA A 146 -13.26 -10.90 -5.80
CA ALA A 146 -12.92 -10.90 -4.39
C ALA A 146 -13.33 -12.22 -3.70
N ILE A 147 -12.43 -12.69 -2.83
CA ILE A 147 -12.60 -13.89 -2.00
C ILE A 147 -12.32 -13.54 -0.55
N GLY A 148 -13.26 -13.84 0.32
CA GLY A 148 -13.17 -13.66 1.77
C GLY A 148 -13.02 -14.99 2.49
N VAL A 149 -12.27 -15.01 3.59
CA VAL A 149 -12.20 -16.16 4.48
C VAL A 149 -12.78 -15.75 5.84
N ASP A 150 -13.86 -16.42 6.24
CA ASP A 150 -14.43 -16.27 7.57
C ASP A 150 -13.77 -17.28 8.53
N PRO A 151 -13.10 -16.83 9.62
CA PRO A 151 -12.50 -17.73 10.60
C PRO A 151 -13.52 -18.52 11.43
N SER A 152 -14.78 -18.10 11.43
CA SER A 152 -15.87 -18.62 12.26
C SER A 152 -17.23 -18.52 11.56
N PRO A 153 -17.42 -19.16 10.39
CA PRO A 153 -18.69 -19.13 9.69
C PRO A 153 -19.75 -19.95 10.44
N GLN A 154 -21.03 -19.69 10.14
CA GLN A 154 -22.11 -20.55 10.62
C GLN A 154 -21.99 -21.94 9.97
N ALA A 155 -21.88 -22.99 10.78
CA ALA A 155 -21.64 -24.36 10.31
C ALA A 155 -22.69 -24.84 9.29
N SER A 156 -23.95 -24.43 9.45
CA SER A 156 -25.05 -24.79 8.55
C SER A 156 -24.95 -24.17 7.14
N ARG A 157 -24.11 -23.15 6.96
CA ARG A 157 -23.87 -22.51 5.65
C ARG A 157 -22.69 -23.12 4.90
N ILE A 158 -21.87 -23.95 5.55
CA ILE A 158 -20.70 -24.54 4.92
C ILE A 158 -21.17 -25.62 3.94
N SER A 159 -20.92 -25.41 2.65
CA SER A 159 -21.19 -26.39 1.61
C SER A 159 -20.13 -27.50 1.61
N ASN A 160 -20.39 -28.58 0.86
CA ASN A 160 -19.42 -29.62 0.56
C ASN A 160 -18.47 -29.26 -0.60
N LEU A 161 -18.57 -28.05 -1.16
CA LEU A 161 -17.77 -27.61 -2.30
C LEU A 161 -16.50 -26.90 -1.81
N HIS A 162 -15.35 -27.46 -2.14
CA HIS A 162 -14.04 -26.90 -1.79
C HIS A 162 -13.50 -25.97 -2.89
N LEU A 163 -12.70 -24.95 -2.51
CA LEU A 163 -12.07 -24.01 -3.44
C LEU A 163 -11.32 -24.71 -4.58
N GLU A 164 -10.59 -25.78 -4.27
CA GLU A 164 -9.80 -26.54 -5.26
C GLU A 164 -10.67 -27.23 -6.31
N GLN A 165 -11.95 -27.46 -6.04
CA GLN A 165 -12.88 -28.05 -7.00
C GLN A 165 -13.44 -27.01 -7.99
N ILE A 166 -13.36 -25.71 -7.65
CA ILE A 166 -13.92 -24.62 -8.46
C ILE A 166 -12.85 -23.75 -9.13
N ILE A 167 -11.62 -23.75 -8.62
CA ILE A 167 -10.54 -22.85 -9.05
C ILE A 167 -10.20 -22.91 -10.55
N ASP A 168 -10.30 -24.09 -11.15
CA ASP A 168 -10.00 -24.30 -12.56
C ASP A 168 -11.25 -24.22 -13.46
N GLN A 169 -12.42 -23.92 -12.89
CA GLN A 169 -13.65 -23.72 -13.64
C GLN A 169 -13.75 -22.26 -14.09
N ASP A 170 -14.04 -22.01 -15.37
CA ASP A 170 -14.04 -20.65 -15.92
C ASP A 170 -15.09 -19.73 -15.29
N PHE A 171 -16.23 -20.27 -14.84
CA PHE A 171 -17.26 -19.47 -14.17
C PHE A 171 -16.76 -18.86 -12.84
N ALA A 172 -15.75 -19.47 -12.18
CA ALA A 172 -15.24 -19.00 -10.90
C ALA A 172 -14.59 -17.61 -11.00
N LYS A 173 -14.08 -17.25 -12.19
CA LYS A 173 -13.42 -15.96 -12.48
C LYS A 173 -14.39 -14.78 -12.45
N VAL A 174 -15.70 -15.02 -12.53
CA VAL A 174 -16.73 -13.98 -12.64
C VAL A 174 -17.77 -14.04 -11.50
N LEU A 175 -17.50 -14.83 -10.46
CA LEU A 175 -18.43 -14.98 -9.33
C LEU A 175 -18.58 -13.72 -8.49
N SER A 176 -17.64 -12.78 -8.55
CA SER A 176 -17.77 -11.47 -7.91
C SER A 176 -17.08 -10.39 -8.73
N ASN A 177 -17.35 -9.12 -8.42
CA ASN A 177 -16.84 -7.97 -9.17
C ASN A 177 -15.54 -7.37 -8.60
N GLY A 178 -15.08 -7.88 -7.45
CA GLY A 178 -13.86 -7.41 -6.79
C GLY A 178 -14.01 -6.06 -6.06
N LEU A 179 -15.22 -5.55 -5.82
CA LEU A 179 -15.44 -4.25 -5.17
C LEU A 179 -16.41 -4.34 -3.98
N ASP A 180 -17.60 -4.89 -4.23
CA ASP A 180 -18.70 -4.96 -3.26
C ASP A 180 -19.44 -6.31 -3.31
N THR A 181 -18.94 -7.28 -4.07
CA THR A 181 -19.42 -8.67 -4.03
C THR A 181 -18.28 -9.60 -3.63
N LEU A 182 -18.59 -10.68 -2.92
CA LEU A 182 -17.59 -11.49 -2.23
C LEU A 182 -17.99 -12.97 -2.19
N LEU A 183 -17.11 -13.85 -2.68
CA LEU A 183 -17.20 -15.28 -2.41
C LEU A 183 -16.58 -15.57 -1.05
N VAL A 184 -17.34 -16.15 -0.12
CA VAL A 184 -16.90 -16.43 1.24
C VAL A 184 -16.54 -17.90 1.40
N LEU A 185 -15.36 -18.14 1.96
CA LEU A 185 -14.84 -19.46 2.29
C LEU A 185 -14.76 -19.66 3.80
N SER A 186 -14.89 -20.93 4.21
CA SER A 186 -14.63 -21.37 5.57
C SER A 186 -13.12 -21.42 5.86
N PRO A 187 -12.69 -21.64 7.11
CA PRO A 187 -11.28 -21.78 7.44
C PRO A 187 -10.60 -23.00 6.78
N SER A 188 -11.40 -23.97 6.36
CA SER A 188 -10.99 -25.18 5.63
C SER A 188 -11.21 -25.07 4.12
N GLY A 189 -11.45 -23.88 3.57
CA GLY A 189 -11.53 -23.64 2.13
C GLY A 189 -12.84 -24.06 1.46
N HIS A 190 -13.88 -24.41 2.22
CA HIS A 190 -15.19 -24.76 1.68
C HIS A 190 -16.02 -23.49 1.43
N VAL A 191 -16.81 -23.48 0.36
CA VAL A 191 -17.70 -22.36 0.04
C VAL A 191 -18.78 -22.24 1.11
N VAL A 192 -18.96 -21.03 1.63
CA VAL A 192 -19.97 -20.68 2.64
C VAL A 192 -21.13 -19.94 1.99
N GLU A 193 -20.84 -18.86 1.26
CA GLU A 193 -21.86 -18.04 0.63
C GLU A 193 -21.27 -17.08 -0.42
N HIS A 194 -22.13 -16.45 -1.20
CA HIS A 194 -21.81 -15.35 -2.09
C HIS A 194 -22.59 -14.11 -1.63
N LEU A 195 -21.87 -13.04 -1.28
CA LEU A 195 -22.45 -11.84 -0.67
C LEU A 195 -22.41 -10.65 -1.64
N ALA A 196 -23.47 -9.85 -1.62
CA ALA A 196 -23.42 -8.45 -2.00
C ALA A 196 -23.31 -7.62 -0.71
N LEU A 197 -22.25 -6.82 -0.61
CA LEU A 197 -21.93 -6.00 0.54
C LEU A 197 -22.68 -4.66 0.42
N GLY A 198 -23.29 -4.24 1.52
CA GLY A 198 -24.11 -3.03 1.57
C GLY A 198 -23.29 -1.74 1.69
N GLU A 199 -24.02 -0.64 1.84
CA GLU A 199 -23.43 0.67 2.10
C GLU A 199 -22.65 0.69 3.41
N ILE A 200 -21.53 1.42 3.39
CA ILE A 200 -20.60 1.51 4.49
C ILE A 200 -20.97 2.65 5.41
N THR A 201 -21.11 2.35 6.70
CA THR A 201 -21.41 3.35 7.74
C THR A 201 -20.18 4.10 8.27
N LYS A 202 -18.97 3.60 8.01
CA LYS A 202 -17.71 4.14 8.54
C LYS A 202 -16.66 4.31 7.46
N ASP A 203 -16.20 5.53 7.25
CA ASP A 203 -15.08 5.79 6.36
C ASP A 203 -13.75 5.37 7.00
N HIS A 204 -13.08 4.40 6.38
CA HIS A 204 -11.77 3.91 6.82
C HIS A 204 -10.68 4.57 5.96
N TRP A 205 -10.01 5.58 6.51
CA TRP A 205 -8.97 6.37 5.81
C TRP A 205 -7.76 5.53 5.34
N GLN A 206 -7.60 4.32 5.86
CA GLN A 206 -6.57 3.34 5.52
C GLN A 206 -6.91 2.50 4.29
N THR A 207 -8.10 2.70 3.72
CA THR A 207 -8.65 1.87 2.64
C THR A 207 -9.00 2.75 1.45
N PRO A 208 -8.66 2.38 0.21
CA PRO A 208 -9.13 3.09 -0.97
C PRO A 208 -10.66 2.96 -1.09
N ARG A 209 -11.34 4.08 -1.36
CA ARG A 209 -12.79 4.27 -1.24
C ARG A 209 -13.60 3.18 -1.92
N ARG A 210 -13.20 2.80 -3.14
CA ARG A 210 -13.90 1.78 -3.95
C ARG A 210 -13.94 0.39 -3.30
N TYR A 211 -13.07 0.12 -2.34
CA TYR A 211 -12.98 -1.16 -1.63
C TYR A 211 -13.45 -1.07 -0.17
N LEU A 212 -14.07 0.05 0.23
CA LEU A 212 -14.61 0.19 1.59
C LEU A 212 -15.58 -0.96 1.96
N PRO A 213 -16.52 -1.40 1.10
CA PRO A 213 -17.38 -2.56 1.38
C PRO A 213 -16.60 -3.82 1.78
N ILE A 214 -15.64 -4.21 0.95
CA ILE A 214 -14.77 -5.36 1.19
C ILE A 214 -13.93 -5.20 2.45
N ALA A 215 -13.34 -4.01 2.66
CA ALA A 215 -12.51 -3.78 3.82
C ALA A 215 -13.32 -3.87 5.11
N ASP A 216 -14.51 -3.26 5.18
CA ASP A 216 -15.35 -3.30 6.38
C ASP A 216 -15.72 -4.75 6.77
N TRP A 217 -16.03 -5.58 5.76
CA TRP A 217 -16.27 -7.02 5.96
C TRP A 217 -15.06 -7.77 6.53
N SER A 218 -13.83 -7.33 6.26
CA SER A 218 -12.58 -7.94 6.77
C SER A 218 -12.31 -7.75 8.28
N SER A 219 -13.30 -7.27 9.04
CA SER A 219 -13.23 -7.17 10.50
C SER A 219 -13.45 -8.53 11.20
N GLY A 220 -13.24 -8.61 12.52
CA GLY A 220 -13.52 -9.83 13.28
C GLY A 220 -12.59 -11.01 12.99
N GLY A 221 -11.37 -10.75 12.51
CA GLY A 221 -10.39 -11.79 12.16
C GLY A 221 -10.51 -12.34 10.74
N ARG A 222 -11.53 -11.89 9.98
CA ARG A 222 -11.69 -12.16 8.55
C ARG A 222 -10.54 -11.56 7.74
N VAL A 223 -10.34 -12.11 6.55
CA VAL A 223 -9.42 -11.60 5.55
C VAL A 223 -10.09 -11.62 4.19
N VAL A 224 -9.83 -10.60 3.36
CA VAL A 224 -10.31 -10.55 1.97
C VAL A 224 -9.15 -10.34 1.02
N PHE A 225 -9.18 -11.08 -0.08
CA PHE A 225 -8.28 -10.95 -1.20
C PHE A 225 -9.07 -10.46 -2.40
N THR A 226 -8.53 -9.47 -3.09
CA THR A 226 -9.21 -8.86 -4.24
C THR A 226 -8.24 -8.78 -5.40
N LEU A 227 -8.61 -9.31 -6.55
CA LEU A 227 -7.97 -9.02 -7.82
C LEU A 227 -8.79 -7.95 -8.52
N ASN A 228 -8.14 -6.86 -8.94
CA ASN A 228 -8.82 -5.79 -9.68
C ASN A 228 -8.52 -5.84 -11.18
N ARG A 229 -9.23 -5.00 -11.95
CA ARG A 229 -9.07 -4.92 -13.42
C ARG A 229 -7.69 -4.43 -13.88
N HIS A 230 -6.85 -3.92 -12.99
CA HIS A 230 -5.46 -3.56 -13.29
C HIS A 230 -4.49 -4.75 -13.12
N GLY A 231 -4.98 -5.92 -12.72
CA GLY A 231 -4.15 -7.09 -12.44
C GLY A 231 -3.44 -7.01 -11.08
N GLU A 232 -3.90 -6.13 -10.18
CA GLU A 232 -3.34 -5.97 -8.85
C GLU A 232 -4.08 -6.84 -7.85
N ILE A 233 -3.36 -7.41 -6.89
CA ILE A 233 -3.97 -8.17 -5.79
C ILE A 233 -3.91 -7.33 -4.53
N LEU A 234 -5.05 -7.08 -3.89
CA LEU A 234 -5.17 -6.33 -2.65
C LEU A 234 -5.54 -7.31 -1.52
N VAL A 235 -4.98 -7.07 -0.33
CA VAL A 235 -5.27 -7.88 0.86
C VAL A 235 -5.79 -6.97 1.96
N PHE A 236 -7.01 -7.22 2.40
CA PHE A 236 -7.69 -6.47 3.44
C PHE A 236 -7.82 -7.31 4.71
N ARG A 237 -7.48 -6.70 5.85
CA ARG A 237 -7.64 -7.30 7.17
C ARG A 237 -7.89 -6.21 8.20
N GLY A 238 -8.90 -6.39 9.04
CA GLY A 238 -9.23 -5.43 10.10
C GLY A 238 -9.64 -4.06 9.56
N SER A 239 -10.39 -4.04 8.45
CA SER A 239 -10.91 -2.81 7.83
C SER A 239 -9.87 -1.87 7.21
N LYS A 240 -8.64 -2.37 7.01
CA LYS A 240 -7.54 -1.66 6.33
C LYS A 240 -6.97 -2.46 5.17
N LEU A 241 -6.43 -1.76 4.18
CA LEU A 241 -5.58 -2.34 3.13
C LEU A 241 -4.22 -2.70 3.75
N GLN A 242 -3.91 -3.99 3.91
CA GLN A 242 -2.64 -4.37 4.53
C GLN A 242 -1.52 -4.58 3.51
N PHE A 243 -1.84 -5.19 2.36
CA PHE A 243 -0.88 -5.45 1.29
C PHE A 243 -1.45 -5.18 -0.09
N ALA A 244 -0.57 -4.86 -1.04
CA ALA A 244 -0.88 -4.92 -2.45
C ALA A 244 0.25 -5.61 -3.23
N TYR A 245 -0.12 -6.42 -4.22
CA TYR A 245 0.76 -6.94 -5.25
C TYR A 245 0.60 -6.11 -6.51
N ARG A 246 1.67 -5.46 -6.93
CA ARG A 246 1.71 -4.61 -8.11
C ARG A 246 3.01 -4.84 -8.86
N ARG A 247 2.92 -4.97 -10.19
CA ARG A 247 4.09 -5.09 -11.09
C ARG A 247 5.12 -6.13 -10.61
N GLY A 248 4.66 -7.26 -10.12
CA GLY A 248 5.54 -8.34 -9.69
C GLY A 248 5.95 -8.29 -8.21
N LYS A 249 5.63 -7.24 -7.46
CA LYS A 249 6.13 -7.00 -6.11
C LYS A 249 5.02 -6.82 -5.09
N TRP A 250 5.22 -7.35 -3.90
CA TRP A 250 4.36 -7.12 -2.74
C TRP A 250 4.83 -5.87 -1.97
N SER A 251 3.88 -5.07 -1.50
CA SER A 251 4.14 -3.92 -0.62
C SER A 251 3.21 -3.93 0.59
N HIS A 252 3.77 -3.73 1.78
CA HIS A 252 3.04 -3.53 3.04
C HIS A 252 2.67 -2.05 3.23
N PHE A 253 1.45 -1.78 3.69
CA PHE A 253 0.98 -0.43 3.97
C PHE A 253 1.05 -0.11 5.47
N ALA A 254 2.20 0.40 5.91
CA ALA A 254 2.41 0.90 7.28
C ALA A 254 1.71 2.25 7.53
N HIS A 255 0.37 2.27 7.46
CA HIS A 255 -0.44 3.49 7.46
C HIS A 255 -0.17 4.43 8.64
N SER A 256 -0.05 3.88 9.85
CA SER A 256 0.18 4.65 11.07
C SER A 256 1.50 5.41 11.02
N ALA A 257 2.57 4.72 10.61
CA ALA A 257 3.88 5.31 10.41
C ALA A 257 3.88 6.37 9.28
N MET A 258 3.19 6.13 8.16
CA MET A 258 3.05 7.11 7.07
C MET A 258 2.36 8.38 7.54
N ILE A 259 1.24 8.27 8.27
CA ILE A 259 0.53 9.43 8.84
C ILE A 259 1.38 10.16 9.87
N ALA A 260 2.12 9.44 10.72
CA ALA A 260 3.02 10.04 11.70
C ALA A 260 4.08 10.93 11.03
N ARG A 261 4.50 10.58 9.80
CA ARG A 261 5.45 11.37 9.01
C ARG A 261 4.87 12.59 8.32
N MET A 262 3.57 12.54 7.98
CA MET A 262 2.84 13.66 7.41
C MET A 262 2.40 14.68 8.47
N THR A 263 2.12 14.20 9.68
CA THR A 263 1.50 15.00 10.74
C THR A 263 2.52 15.88 11.45
N TRP A 264 2.25 17.19 11.53
CA TRP A 264 3.10 18.15 12.27
C TRP A 264 2.63 18.37 13.70
N SER A 265 1.33 18.20 13.95
CA SER A 265 0.70 18.34 15.26
C SER A 265 -0.58 17.51 15.34
N SER A 266 -1.09 17.25 16.54
CA SER A 266 -2.37 16.54 16.73
C SER A 266 -3.54 17.20 15.98
N LYS A 267 -3.55 18.53 15.87
CA LYS A 267 -4.58 19.31 15.16
C LYS A 267 -4.61 19.04 13.65
N THR A 268 -3.47 18.71 13.04
CA THR A 268 -3.38 18.42 11.59
C THR A 268 -3.69 16.97 11.24
N ARG A 269 -3.95 16.11 12.23
CA ARG A 269 -4.06 14.66 12.00
C ARG A 269 -5.22 14.29 11.09
N ALA A 270 -6.41 14.88 11.31
CA ALA A 270 -7.60 14.63 10.49
C ALA A 270 -7.36 15.03 9.02
N LEU A 271 -6.81 16.22 8.81
CA LEU A 271 -6.40 16.69 7.49
C LEU A 271 -5.40 15.73 6.81
N MET A 272 -4.37 15.28 7.52
CA MET A 272 -3.37 14.35 6.95
C MET A 272 -3.96 12.98 6.63
N GLN A 273 -4.91 12.49 7.45
CA GLN A 273 -5.67 11.28 7.15
C GLN A 273 -6.52 11.46 5.89
N ALA A 274 -7.18 12.61 5.72
CA ALA A 274 -7.95 12.92 4.53
C ALA A 274 -7.08 13.02 3.26
N VAL A 275 -5.92 13.66 3.36
CA VAL A 275 -4.92 13.73 2.27
C VAL A 275 -4.42 12.33 1.93
N TYR A 276 -4.05 11.52 2.91
CA TYR A 276 -3.55 10.15 2.68
C TYR A 276 -4.63 9.23 2.08
N ALA A 277 -5.86 9.29 2.59
CA ALA A 277 -7.00 8.56 2.01
C ALA A 277 -7.21 8.92 0.53
N SER A 278 -7.13 10.22 0.21
CA SER A 278 -7.20 10.69 -1.18
C SER A 278 -6.04 10.16 -2.02
N CYS A 279 -4.83 10.04 -1.45
CA CYS A 279 -3.69 9.45 -2.15
C CYS A 279 -3.93 7.97 -2.48
N LEU A 280 -4.54 7.21 -1.57
CA LEU A 280 -4.94 5.83 -1.83
C LEU A 280 -5.99 5.77 -2.96
N ASP A 281 -6.99 6.64 -2.92
CA ASP A 281 -8.05 6.70 -3.94
C ASP A 281 -7.49 6.96 -5.34
N ILE A 282 -6.63 7.98 -5.46
CA ILE A 282 -5.98 8.36 -6.71
C ILE A 282 -5.02 7.25 -7.19
N SER A 283 -4.30 6.62 -6.26
CA SER A 283 -3.36 5.53 -6.56
C SER A 283 -4.07 4.31 -7.15
N PHE A 284 -5.15 3.85 -6.51
CA PHE A 284 -5.89 2.66 -6.94
C PHE A 284 -6.92 2.93 -8.05
N SER A 285 -7.20 4.19 -8.37
CA SER A 285 -7.93 4.58 -9.60
C SER A 285 -7.01 4.82 -10.80
N ARG A 286 -5.68 4.83 -10.60
CA ARG A 286 -4.67 5.06 -11.66
C ARG A 286 -4.82 6.41 -12.38
N THR A 287 -5.37 7.41 -11.71
CA THR A 287 -5.60 8.77 -12.26
C THR A 287 -4.37 9.67 -12.14
N GLY A 288 -3.55 9.46 -11.10
CA GLY A 288 -2.42 10.33 -10.78
C GLY A 288 -2.85 11.67 -10.18
N GLY A 289 -1.97 12.34 -9.43
CA GLY A 289 -2.34 13.55 -8.71
C GLY A 289 -1.18 14.22 -7.98
N CYS A 290 -1.39 15.46 -7.56
CA CYS A 290 -0.42 16.21 -6.76
C CYS A 290 -1.15 17.01 -5.68
N ILE A 291 -0.86 16.75 -4.41
CA ILE A 291 -1.50 17.43 -3.28
C ILE A 291 -0.41 18.03 -2.40
N ALA A 292 -0.52 19.31 -2.06
CA ALA A 292 0.39 19.99 -1.14
C ALA A 292 -0.35 20.60 0.04
N VAL A 293 0.30 20.60 1.21
CA VAL A 293 -0.20 21.25 2.42
C VAL A 293 0.85 22.23 2.91
N ALA A 294 0.45 23.49 3.08
CA ALA A 294 1.30 24.54 3.61
C ALA A 294 1.31 24.54 5.15
N LYS A 295 2.48 24.71 5.75
CA LYS A 295 2.61 24.98 7.19
C LYS A 295 2.14 26.38 7.52
N ARG A 296 1.67 26.59 8.75
CA ARG A 296 1.30 27.92 9.28
C ARG A 296 2.42 28.95 9.15
N SER A 297 3.67 28.54 9.40
CA SER A 297 4.86 29.39 9.26
C SER A 297 5.21 29.77 7.82
N ARG A 298 4.51 29.17 6.84
CA ARG A 298 4.68 29.38 5.40
C ARG A 298 3.41 29.95 4.75
N SER A 299 2.46 30.44 5.55
CA SER A 299 1.27 31.14 5.07
C SER A 299 1.63 32.23 4.06
N GLY A 300 0.86 32.34 2.98
CA GLY A 300 1.10 33.29 1.89
C GLY A 300 2.19 32.90 0.87
N LYS A 301 3.13 32.00 1.21
CA LYS A 301 4.22 31.62 0.28
C LYS A 301 3.77 30.81 -0.93
N HIS A 302 2.51 30.36 -0.97
CA HIS A 302 1.92 29.70 -2.12
C HIS A 302 1.94 30.58 -3.39
N ARG A 303 1.87 31.91 -3.25
CA ARG A 303 1.91 32.86 -4.38
C ARG A 303 3.22 32.84 -5.15
N THR A 304 4.31 32.35 -4.54
CA THR A 304 5.59 32.13 -5.23
C THR A 304 5.51 30.99 -6.24
N TYR A 305 4.62 30.02 -6.00
CA TYR A 305 4.51 28.80 -6.81
C TYR A 305 3.30 28.79 -7.74
N LEU A 306 2.28 29.60 -7.45
CA LEU A 306 1.00 29.59 -8.16
C LEU A 306 0.76 30.90 -8.91
N SER A 307 -0.09 30.87 -9.93
CA SER A 307 -0.68 32.09 -10.53
C SER A 307 -1.80 32.62 -9.64
N ASP A 308 -2.06 33.93 -9.68
CA ASP A 308 -3.22 34.52 -9.02
C ASP A 308 -4.56 34.01 -9.63
N ASP A 309 -4.56 33.63 -10.91
CA ASP A 309 -5.73 33.06 -11.60
C ASP A 309 -6.18 31.70 -11.07
N ASP A 310 -5.25 30.96 -10.44
CA ASP A 310 -5.50 29.64 -9.85
C ASP A 310 -5.97 29.73 -8.39
N LEU A 311 -5.84 30.90 -7.75
CA LEU A 311 -6.20 31.07 -6.34
C LEU A 311 -7.70 31.23 -6.17
N LEU A 312 -8.32 30.29 -5.44
CA LEU A 312 -9.76 30.27 -5.20
C LEU A 312 -10.26 31.54 -4.49
N SER A 313 -9.44 32.12 -3.60
CA SER A 313 -9.80 33.33 -2.87
C SER A 313 -9.86 34.59 -3.72
N LEU A 314 -9.24 34.60 -4.90
CA LEU A 314 -9.21 35.78 -5.78
C LEU A 314 -10.31 35.72 -6.84
N GLY A 315 -10.69 34.51 -7.30
CA GLY A 315 -11.75 34.37 -8.31
C GLY A 315 -11.42 35.02 -9.65
N ASN A 316 -10.13 35.18 -9.97
CA ASN A 316 -9.70 35.89 -11.18
C ASN A 316 -9.97 35.11 -12.48
N SER A 317 -10.39 33.84 -12.40
CA SER A 317 -10.76 33.03 -13.55
C SER A 317 -12.10 32.32 -13.35
N ASN A 318 -12.74 31.89 -14.45
CA ASN A 318 -13.95 31.06 -14.39
C ASN A 318 -13.71 29.78 -13.57
N LYS A 319 -12.52 29.18 -13.69
CA LYS A 319 -12.13 27.98 -12.95
C LYS A 319 -12.06 28.26 -11.45
N SER A 320 -11.31 29.28 -11.02
CA SER A 320 -11.14 29.57 -9.59
C SER A 320 -12.45 30.05 -8.95
N THR A 321 -13.27 30.82 -9.67
CA THR A 321 -14.61 31.24 -9.22
C THR A 321 -15.54 30.05 -9.02
N LEU A 322 -15.63 29.14 -9.99
CA LEU A 322 -16.47 27.95 -9.90
C LEU A 322 -16.03 27.04 -8.74
N LEU A 323 -14.73 26.74 -8.66
CA LEU A 323 -14.21 25.84 -7.63
C LEU A 323 -14.33 26.44 -6.23
N ALA A 324 -14.17 27.76 -6.06
CA ALA A 324 -14.42 28.44 -4.80
C ALA A 324 -15.88 28.25 -4.34
N HIS A 325 -16.84 28.37 -5.28
CA HIS A 325 -18.26 28.17 -5.00
C HIS A 325 -18.60 26.72 -4.65
N LEU A 326 -18.04 25.74 -5.37
CA LEU A 326 -18.34 24.31 -5.18
C LEU A 326 -17.72 23.70 -3.93
N ILE A 327 -16.52 24.14 -3.53
CA ILE A 327 -15.78 23.53 -2.41
C ILE A 327 -16.30 24.05 -1.08
N GLY A 328 -16.19 25.36 -0.82
CA GLY A 328 -16.75 26.06 0.34
C GLY A 328 -16.40 25.55 1.76
N ARG A 329 -15.57 24.50 1.90
CA ARG A 329 -15.30 23.80 3.17
C ARG A 329 -13.86 23.27 3.26
N PRO A 330 -13.36 22.95 4.46
CA PRO A 330 -12.07 22.27 4.64
C PRO A 330 -11.99 20.93 3.91
N PHE A 331 -10.80 20.57 3.45
CA PHE A 331 -10.55 19.41 2.60
C PHE A 331 -10.97 18.07 3.23
N ASP A 332 -10.81 17.93 4.55
CA ASP A 332 -11.22 16.75 5.31
C ASP A 332 -12.74 16.61 5.46
N GLU A 333 -13.50 17.70 5.26
CA GLU A 333 -14.96 17.71 5.23
C GLU A 333 -15.54 17.51 3.81
N ILE A 334 -14.70 17.58 2.77
CA ILE A 334 -15.10 17.27 1.40
C ILE A 334 -15.32 15.75 1.29
N PRO A 335 -16.43 15.26 0.72
CA PRO A 335 -16.60 13.83 0.43
C PRO A 335 -15.47 13.28 -0.45
N ARG A 336 -14.98 12.07 -0.14
CA ARG A 336 -13.88 11.42 -0.89
C ARG A 336 -14.09 11.37 -2.42
N PRO A 337 -15.29 11.07 -2.98
CA PRO A 337 -15.50 11.14 -4.42
C PRO A 337 -15.18 12.53 -5.01
N ILE A 338 -15.58 13.60 -4.32
CA ILE A 338 -15.30 14.97 -4.76
C ILE A 338 -13.80 15.28 -4.64
N ARG A 339 -13.11 14.77 -3.61
CA ARG A 339 -11.63 14.92 -3.52
C ARG A 339 -10.92 14.23 -4.69
N GLU A 340 -11.39 13.06 -5.12
CA GLU A 340 -10.88 12.36 -6.31
C GLU A 340 -11.09 13.20 -7.58
N GLU A 341 -12.29 13.75 -7.78
CA GLU A 341 -12.61 14.62 -8.93
C GLU A 341 -11.74 15.90 -8.95
N LEU A 342 -11.55 16.54 -7.79
CA LEU A 342 -10.65 17.69 -7.66
C LEU A 342 -9.21 17.32 -7.99
N ALA A 343 -8.77 16.12 -7.63
CA ALA A 343 -7.41 15.65 -7.88
C ALA A 343 -7.19 15.19 -9.32
N ALA A 344 -8.26 14.84 -10.04
CA ALA A 344 -8.24 14.50 -11.46
C ALA A 344 -8.06 15.73 -12.37
N LEU A 345 -8.29 16.94 -11.84
CA LEU A 345 -7.96 18.18 -12.55
C LEU A 345 -6.45 18.24 -12.82
N ASP A 346 -6.06 18.66 -14.02
CA ASP A 346 -4.65 18.78 -14.34
C ASP A 346 -3.98 19.90 -13.51
N GLY A 347 -2.83 19.57 -12.91
CA GLY A 347 -2.15 20.41 -11.92
C GLY A 347 -2.17 19.86 -10.50
N ALA A 348 -2.04 20.77 -9.52
CA ALA A 348 -1.95 20.45 -8.10
C ALA A 348 -3.13 21.01 -7.29
N ILE A 349 -3.49 20.26 -6.24
CA ILE A 349 -4.28 20.77 -5.12
C ILE A 349 -3.31 21.36 -4.09
N VAL A 350 -3.56 22.58 -3.64
CA VAL A 350 -2.76 23.23 -2.60
C VAL A 350 -3.67 23.63 -1.45
N LEU A 351 -3.34 23.15 -0.25
CA LEU A 351 -4.09 23.38 0.98
C LEU A 351 -3.30 24.30 1.92
N ASN A 352 -4.01 25.11 2.70
CA ASN A 352 -3.41 25.79 3.84
C ASN A 352 -3.29 24.85 5.06
N HIS A 353 -2.74 25.37 6.16
CA HIS A 353 -2.55 24.61 7.40
C HIS A 353 -3.85 24.22 8.13
N ASP A 354 -4.96 24.87 7.80
CA ASP A 354 -6.31 24.61 8.34
C ASP A 354 -7.14 23.70 7.43
N GLY A 355 -6.55 23.21 6.33
CA GLY A 355 -7.23 22.33 5.37
C GLY A 355 -8.06 23.05 4.32
N LEU A 356 -8.09 24.39 4.29
CA LEU A 356 -8.77 25.14 3.23
C LEU A 356 -8.05 24.96 1.90
N VAL A 357 -8.82 24.71 0.85
CA VAL A 357 -8.30 24.60 -0.52
C VAL A 357 -7.94 26.00 -1.03
N LEU A 358 -6.65 26.24 -1.24
CA LEU A 358 -6.15 27.49 -1.82
C LEU A 358 -6.25 27.48 -3.34
N ALA A 359 -6.01 26.32 -3.95
CA ALA A 359 -6.08 26.09 -5.38
C ALA A 359 -6.33 24.61 -5.69
N ALA A 360 -6.98 24.31 -6.81
CA ALA A 360 -7.13 22.96 -7.36
C ALA A 360 -6.96 23.01 -8.88
N GLY A 361 -6.27 22.01 -9.45
CA GLY A 361 -5.85 22.05 -10.86
C GLY A 361 -4.91 23.22 -11.17
N ALA A 362 -4.01 23.54 -10.23
CA ALA A 362 -3.11 24.69 -10.35
C ALA A 362 -1.80 24.31 -11.06
N ILE A 363 -1.35 25.16 -11.98
CA ILE A 363 -0.07 24.95 -12.67
C ILE A 363 1.06 25.47 -11.77
N VAL A 364 1.97 24.58 -11.39
CA VAL A 364 3.05 24.91 -10.46
C VAL A 364 4.23 25.53 -11.22
N LYS A 365 4.62 26.74 -10.82
CA LYS A 365 5.85 27.39 -11.27
C LYS A 365 7.06 26.60 -10.75
N VAL A 366 7.72 25.87 -11.65
CA VAL A 366 8.96 25.15 -11.37
C VAL A 366 10.13 25.82 -12.09
N PRO A 367 11.30 26.00 -11.46
CA PRO A 367 12.49 26.44 -12.16
C PRO A 367 12.88 25.40 -13.23
N GLY A 368 13.33 25.86 -14.40
CA GLY A 368 13.72 24.99 -15.52
C GLY A 368 14.85 24.03 -15.15
N GLY A 369 14.91 22.87 -15.82
CA GLY A 369 15.94 21.84 -15.61
C GLY A 369 15.57 20.75 -14.60
N SER A 370 14.29 20.43 -14.43
CA SER A 370 13.85 19.45 -13.42
C SER A 370 14.00 17.99 -13.87
N ASP A 371 14.74 17.19 -13.10
CA ASP A 371 14.78 15.73 -13.26
C ASP A 371 13.48 15.06 -12.79
N GLY A 372 12.87 14.25 -13.67
CA GLY A 372 11.87 13.24 -13.28
C GLY A 372 10.38 13.55 -13.52
N GLY A 373 10.05 14.35 -14.54
CA GLY A 373 8.68 14.59 -15.01
C GLY A 373 7.92 15.71 -14.27
N GLY A 374 6.98 16.37 -14.97
CA GLY A 374 6.34 17.62 -14.51
C GLY A 374 5.70 17.53 -13.12
N ARG A 375 4.97 16.43 -12.83
CA ARG A 375 4.31 16.24 -11.53
C ARG A 375 5.28 16.02 -10.37
N ARG A 376 6.46 15.39 -10.62
CA ARG A 376 7.52 15.25 -9.61
C ARG A 376 8.18 16.59 -9.32
N ALA A 377 8.47 17.36 -10.36
CA ALA A 377 9.03 18.71 -10.22
C ALA A 377 8.10 19.61 -9.41
N ALA A 378 6.79 19.58 -9.73
CA ALA A 378 5.76 20.30 -9.02
C ALA A 378 5.70 19.92 -7.52
N ALA A 379 5.67 18.62 -7.20
CA ALA A 379 5.67 18.16 -5.81
C ALA A 379 6.94 18.59 -5.05
N LYS A 380 8.12 18.47 -5.64
CA LYS A 380 9.38 18.94 -5.02
C LYS A 380 9.38 20.44 -4.76
N ALA A 381 8.83 21.25 -5.67
CA ALA A 381 8.71 22.69 -5.50
C ALA A 381 7.71 23.04 -4.39
N LEU A 382 6.51 22.44 -4.43
CA LEU A 382 5.45 22.68 -3.45
C LEU A 382 5.79 22.15 -2.05
N SER A 383 6.66 21.15 -1.91
CA SER A 383 7.06 20.63 -0.60
C SER A 383 7.67 21.71 0.29
N ARG A 384 8.19 22.80 -0.29
CA ARG A 384 8.72 23.97 0.44
C ARG A 384 7.67 24.78 1.17
N LEU A 385 6.39 24.54 0.90
CA LEU A 385 5.28 25.03 1.70
C LEU A 385 5.11 24.22 3.00
N GLY A 386 5.48 22.94 3.00
CA GLY A 386 5.37 22.07 4.16
C GLY A 386 5.47 20.58 3.80
N LEU A 387 4.48 20.08 3.09
CA LEU A 387 4.37 18.70 2.60
C LEU A 387 3.81 18.73 1.18
N ALA A 388 4.34 17.90 0.29
CA ALA A 388 3.73 17.66 -1.01
C ALA A 388 3.79 16.18 -1.38
N VAL A 389 2.69 15.65 -1.90
CA VAL A 389 2.56 14.25 -2.28
C VAL A 389 2.33 14.18 -3.79
N LYS A 390 3.21 13.44 -4.46
CA LYS A 390 3.04 13.02 -5.84
C LYS A 390 2.36 11.66 -5.83
N ILE A 391 1.27 11.54 -6.56
CA ILE A 391 0.64 10.26 -6.90
C ILE A 391 0.82 10.06 -8.39
N SER A 392 1.37 8.92 -8.76
CA SER A 392 1.64 8.56 -10.14
C SER A 392 0.44 7.85 -10.75
N SER A 393 0.20 8.01 -12.06
CA SER A 393 -0.82 7.25 -12.78
C SER A 393 -0.49 5.76 -12.84
N ASP A 394 0.75 5.38 -12.52
CA ASP A 394 1.13 4.01 -12.28
C ASP A 394 0.94 3.52 -10.83
N GLY A 395 0.25 4.27 -9.98
CA GLY A 395 -0.14 3.83 -8.64
C GLY A 395 0.90 4.09 -7.54
N GLY A 396 2.13 4.51 -7.88
CA GLY A 396 3.12 4.89 -6.88
C GLY A 396 2.77 6.19 -6.13
N ILE A 397 3.13 6.28 -4.85
CA ILE A 397 2.91 7.46 -4.00
C ILE A 397 4.26 7.89 -3.42
N THR A 398 4.65 9.14 -3.62
CA THR A 398 5.88 9.70 -3.01
C THR A 398 5.55 11.00 -2.29
N ALA A 399 5.79 11.06 -0.99
CA ALA A 399 5.60 12.26 -0.18
C ALA A 399 6.94 12.94 0.12
N PHE A 400 7.01 14.26 -0.05
CA PHE A 400 8.18 15.09 0.16
C PHE A 400 7.94 16.09 1.29
N THR A 401 8.92 16.27 2.18
CA THR A 401 8.87 17.29 3.24
C THR A 401 9.53 18.60 2.77
N ASP A 402 9.44 19.62 3.62
CA ASP A 402 10.15 20.90 3.44
C ASP A 402 11.64 20.82 3.83
N ARG A 403 12.13 19.69 4.33
CA ARG A 403 13.52 19.46 4.75
C ARG A 403 14.41 19.02 3.58
N GLY A 404 15.72 19.07 3.80
CA GLY A 404 16.73 18.73 2.79
C GLY A 404 16.92 19.80 1.70
N PRO A 405 17.92 19.63 0.81
CA PRO A 405 18.24 20.57 -0.27
C PRO A 405 17.08 20.79 -1.25
N LYS A 406 17.00 21.96 -1.91
CA LYS A 406 15.92 22.29 -2.86
C LYS A 406 15.74 21.24 -3.98
N SER A 407 16.84 20.75 -4.54
CA SER A 407 16.87 19.73 -5.60
C SER A 407 16.46 18.33 -5.13
N HIS A 408 16.72 18.03 -3.86
CA HIS A 408 16.49 16.73 -3.22
C HIS A 408 15.79 16.91 -1.86
N PRO A 409 14.50 17.31 -1.85
CA PRO A 409 13.74 17.32 -0.61
C PRO A 409 13.74 15.92 0.01
N GLU A 410 13.75 15.88 1.34
CA GLU A 410 13.60 14.64 2.08
C GLU A 410 12.28 13.95 1.70
N ILE A 411 12.34 12.64 1.47
CA ILE A 411 11.16 11.80 1.25
C ILE A 411 10.58 11.41 2.61
N ALA A 412 9.32 11.77 2.85
CA ALA A 412 8.60 11.41 4.07
C ALA A 412 8.26 9.92 4.11
N PHE A 413 7.78 9.40 2.97
CA PHE A 413 7.53 7.99 2.69
C PHE A 413 7.35 7.79 1.18
N GLU A 414 7.47 6.55 0.73
CA GLU A 414 7.21 6.14 -0.65
C GLU A 414 6.51 4.79 -0.69
N VAL A 415 5.48 4.66 -1.53
CA VAL A 415 4.79 3.41 -1.84
C VAL A 415 5.05 3.10 -3.31
N CYS A 416 5.60 1.92 -3.58
CA CYS A 416 5.93 1.47 -4.93
C CYS A 416 4.67 1.26 -5.79
N ALA A 417 4.85 1.45 -7.09
CA ALA A 417 3.85 1.35 -8.15
C ALA A 417 3.51 -0.10 -8.55
#